data_AF-A0A9D7LDD1-F1
#
_entry.id   AF-A0A9D7LDD1-F1
#
_cell.length_a   1.000
_cell.length_b   1.000
_cell.length_c   1.000
_cell.angle_alpha   90.00
_cell.angle_beta   90.00
_cell.angle_gamma   90.00
#
_symmetry.space_group_name_H-M   'P 1'
#
loop_
_entity.id
_entity.type
_entity.pdbx_description
1 polymer ?
#
loop_
_entity_poly.entity_id
_entity_poly.type
_entity_poly.pdbx_seq_one_letter_code
_entity_poly.pdbx_strand_id
1 'polypeptide(L)'
;MKTQLPIALTWSHYGELHRVTPWPEVRFERLYGQDWLPINPDSELLAAASIACRTRDWRPYLDFVPADIRAFLECFGFARMEALQVVARCPGLASALIETPALTAFVAAHVSLRGTANPCWAEIEAVHERSGIYGVLEWLGLPASRQTLNILRHLESPDLPRRFLEPLRSQLWEPRTIFALQRIPAITDRDLAVHCPAFAA
;
A
#
# COMPACT_ATOMS: atom_id res chain seq x y z
N MET A 1 29.38 17.91 19.07
CA MET A 1 28.26 17.84 18.12
C MET A 1 27.85 16.38 17.98
N LYS A 2 26.68 15.99 18.49
CA LYS A 2 26.15 14.64 18.24
C LYS A 2 25.62 14.64 16.81
N THR A 3 26.30 13.92 15.92
CA THR A 3 25.83 13.63 14.56
C THR A 3 24.45 12.99 14.72
N GLN A 4 23.39 13.75 14.46
CA GLN A 4 22.06 13.17 14.27
C GLN A 4 22.23 12.23 13.07
N LEU A 5 22.20 10.92 13.33
CA LEU A 5 22.05 9.93 12.28
C LEU A 5 20.90 10.40 11.37
N PRO A 6 21.03 10.27 10.04
CA PRO A 6 19.93 10.62 9.15
C PRO A 6 18.69 9.86 9.63
N ILE A 7 17.61 10.59 9.88
CA ILE A 7 16.38 10.05 10.45
C ILE A 7 15.81 9.08 9.42
N ALA A 8 16.06 7.79 9.64
CA ALA A 8 15.72 6.70 8.76
C ALA A 8 15.02 5.63 9.58
N LEU A 9 14.03 4.98 8.96
CA LEU A 9 13.46 3.76 9.53
C LEU A 9 14.46 2.64 9.26
N THR A 10 14.94 1.95 10.29
CA THR A 10 15.97 0.90 10.15
C THR A 10 15.52 -0.38 10.81
N TRP A 11 15.73 -1.51 10.15
CA TRP A 11 15.41 -2.83 10.69
C TRP A 11 16.40 -3.88 10.20
N SER A 12 16.45 -5.04 10.87
CA SER A 12 17.21 -6.19 10.41
C SER A 12 16.26 -7.31 10.01
N HIS A 13 16.61 -8.03 8.95
CA HIS A 13 15.87 -9.19 8.45
C HIS A 13 16.87 -10.18 7.85
N TYR A 14 16.81 -11.45 8.27
CA TYR A 14 17.77 -12.51 7.92
C TYR A 14 19.26 -12.11 8.02
N GLY A 15 19.63 -11.34 9.04
CA GLY A 15 21.01 -10.92 9.27
C GLY A 15 21.48 -9.75 8.39
N GLU A 16 20.63 -9.26 7.49
CA GLU A 16 20.89 -8.08 6.66
C GLU A 16 20.24 -6.85 7.30
N LEU A 17 20.94 -5.71 7.25
CA LEU A 17 20.43 -4.45 7.75
C LEU A 17 19.77 -3.68 6.61
N HIS A 18 18.58 -3.16 6.88
CA HIS A 18 17.74 -2.45 5.92
C HIS A 18 17.37 -1.07 6.46
N ARG A 19 17.09 -0.14 5.55
CA ARG A 19 16.57 1.17 5.92
C ARG A 19 15.62 1.75 4.89
N VAL A 20 14.84 2.74 5.34
CA VAL A 20 14.13 3.69 4.48
C VAL A 20 14.70 5.08 4.71
N THR A 21 15.15 5.74 3.65
CA THR A 21 15.61 7.13 3.72
C THR A 21 14.45 8.10 4.00
N PRO A 22 14.74 9.27 4.60
CA PRO A 22 13.72 10.27 4.89
C PRO A 22 13.02 10.82 3.64
N TRP A 23 11.78 11.28 3.82
CA TRP A 23 11.01 12.02 2.82
C TRP A 23 11.73 13.32 2.41
N PRO A 24 11.64 13.79 1.13
CA PRO A 24 10.92 13.20 -0.01
C PRO A 24 11.70 12.14 -0.78
N GLU A 25 12.98 11.95 -0.47
CA GLU A 25 13.87 11.03 -1.20
C GLU A 25 13.75 9.59 -0.68
N VAL A 26 12.52 9.11 -0.50
CA VAL A 26 12.23 7.80 0.11
C VAL A 26 12.76 6.67 -0.79
N ARG A 27 13.76 5.96 -0.29
CA ARG A 27 14.41 4.80 -0.90
C ARG A 27 14.51 3.71 0.14
N PHE A 28 14.13 2.50 -0.27
CA PHE A 28 14.37 1.29 0.49
C PHE A 28 15.76 0.79 0.12
N GLU A 29 16.59 0.56 1.13
CA GLU A 29 17.99 0.23 0.94
C GLU A 29 18.39 -0.93 1.84
N ARG A 30 19.35 -1.73 1.35
CA ARG A 30 20.02 -2.79 2.10
C ARG A 30 21.49 -2.44 2.26
N LEU A 31 22.04 -2.67 3.45
CA LEU A 31 23.47 -2.54 3.70
C LEU A 31 24.22 -3.73 3.08
N TYR A 32 25.19 -3.43 2.23
CA TYR A 32 26.12 -4.38 1.64
C TYR A 32 27.55 -3.89 1.86
N GLY A 33 28.29 -4.57 2.74
CA GLY A 33 29.61 -4.09 3.18
C GLY A 33 29.48 -2.79 3.98
N GLN A 34 29.90 -1.67 3.38
CA GLN A 34 29.76 -0.32 3.95
C GLN A 34 28.75 0.55 3.17
N ASP A 35 28.21 0.04 2.06
CA ASP A 35 27.36 0.80 1.15
C ASP A 35 25.89 0.42 1.31
N TRP A 36 25.03 1.42 1.12
CA TRP A 36 23.58 1.22 1.09
C TRP A 36 23.13 1.14 -0.37
N LEU A 37 22.62 -0.02 -0.76
CA LEU A 37 22.18 -0.28 -2.12
C LEU A 37 20.64 -0.22 -2.19
N PRO A 38 20.08 0.45 -3.20
CA PRO A 38 18.63 0.53 -3.38
C PRO A 38 18.06 -0.85 -3.70
N ILE A 39 16.91 -1.15 -3.11
CA ILE A 39 16.18 -2.40 -3.32
C ILE A 39 14.70 -2.13 -3.62
N ASN A 40 14.03 -3.12 -4.18
CA ASN A 40 12.58 -3.21 -4.22
C ASN A 40 12.17 -4.26 -3.20
N PRO A 41 11.74 -3.86 -1.98
CA PRO A 41 11.35 -4.82 -0.98
C PRO A 41 10.08 -5.55 -1.43
N ASP A 42 10.05 -6.85 -1.19
CA ASP A 42 8.86 -7.66 -1.36
C ASP A 42 7.92 -7.54 -0.15
N SER A 43 6.81 -8.26 -0.20
CA SER A 43 5.82 -8.24 0.88
C SER A 43 6.33 -8.81 2.20
N GLU A 44 7.24 -9.79 2.17
CA GLU A 44 7.78 -10.40 3.38
C GLU A 44 8.70 -9.40 4.10
N LEU A 45 9.58 -8.75 3.35
CA LEU A 45 10.49 -7.74 3.89
C LEU A 45 9.74 -6.52 4.43
N LEU A 46 8.66 -6.08 3.76
CA LEU A 46 7.80 -4.99 4.25
C LEU A 46 7.04 -5.39 5.52
N ALA A 47 6.55 -6.62 5.61
CA ALA A 47 5.92 -7.12 6.83
C ALA A 47 6.91 -7.18 8.00
N ALA A 48 8.14 -7.64 7.76
CA ALA A 48 9.21 -7.63 8.76
C ALA A 48 9.54 -6.20 9.21
N ALA A 49 9.61 -5.25 8.27
CA ALA A 49 9.82 -3.84 8.56
C ALA A 49 8.71 -3.25 9.44
N SER A 50 7.44 -3.56 9.16
CA SER A 50 6.29 -3.12 9.96
C SER A 50 6.31 -3.65 11.40
N ILE A 51 6.82 -4.86 11.62
CA ILE A 51 6.96 -5.44 12.98
C ILE A 51 8.12 -4.78 13.74
N ALA A 52 9.24 -4.54 13.04
CA ALA A 52 10.46 -4.02 13.65
C ALA A 52 10.37 -2.51 13.95
N CYS A 53 9.83 -1.72 13.01
CA CYS A 53 9.73 -0.27 13.12
C CYS A 53 8.48 0.11 13.92
N ARG A 54 8.66 0.46 15.20
CA ARG A 54 7.57 0.79 16.13
C ARG A 54 7.26 2.28 16.11
N THR A 55 6.25 2.69 16.88
CA THR A 55 5.84 4.10 17.02
C THR A 55 7.00 5.04 17.34
N ARG A 56 7.99 4.59 18.12
CA ARG A 56 9.19 5.38 18.46
C ARG A 56 10.05 5.71 17.24
N ASP A 57 10.14 4.81 16.27
CA ASP A 57 10.95 4.98 15.07
C ASP A 57 10.19 5.82 14.03
N TRP A 58 8.87 5.63 13.95
CA TRP A 58 7.99 6.39 13.07
C TRP A 58 7.84 7.86 13.45
N ARG A 59 7.75 8.20 14.75
CA ARG A 59 7.53 9.59 15.18
C ARG A 59 8.56 10.59 14.59
N PRO A 60 9.88 10.39 14.75
CA PRO A 60 10.85 11.31 14.18
C PRO A 60 10.85 11.29 12.64
N TYR A 61 10.51 10.15 12.02
CA TYR A 61 10.41 10.05 10.56
C TYR A 61 9.25 10.89 10.01
N LEU A 62 8.08 10.81 10.64
CA LEU A 62 6.86 11.51 10.23
C LEU A 62 6.97 13.04 10.39
N ASP A 63 7.90 13.55 11.19
CA ASP A 63 8.13 15.01 11.33
C ASP A 63 8.57 15.68 10.01
N PHE A 64 9.08 14.89 9.04
CA PHE A 64 9.51 15.37 7.72
C PHE A 64 8.48 15.09 6.62
N VAL A 65 7.40 14.38 6.94
CA VAL A 65 6.36 13.99 5.98
C VAL A 65 5.27 15.07 5.95
N PRO A 66 4.81 15.50 4.76
CA PRO A 66 3.67 16.42 4.63
C PRO A 66 2.46 15.98 5.43
N ALA A 67 1.70 16.93 5.99
CA ALA A 67 0.65 16.63 6.97
C ALA A 67 -0.46 15.70 6.45
N ASP A 68 -0.82 15.84 5.17
CA ASP A 68 -1.79 15.00 4.46
C ASP A 68 -1.27 13.56 4.27
N ILE A 69 -0.02 13.40 3.80
CA ILE A 69 0.62 12.09 3.66
C ILE A 69 0.83 11.44 5.02
N ARG A 70 1.22 12.21 6.03
CA ARG A 70 1.35 11.73 7.40
C ARG A 70 0.02 11.19 7.92
N ALA A 71 -1.06 11.96 7.80
CA ALA A 71 -2.39 11.53 8.22
C ALA A 71 -2.82 10.24 7.52
N PHE A 72 -2.55 10.14 6.21
CA PHE A 72 -2.77 8.91 5.44
C PHE A 72 -1.96 7.72 5.96
N LEU A 73 -0.66 7.88 6.22
CA LEU A 73 0.17 6.79 6.76
C LEU A 73 -0.27 6.37 8.17
N GLU A 74 -0.78 7.30 8.98
CA GLU A 74 -1.31 7.03 10.31
C GLU A 74 -2.61 6.19 10.27
N CYS A 75 -3.35 6.17 9.15
CA CYS A 75 -4.51 5.29 8.96
C CYS A 75 -4.14 3.79 8.93
N PHE A 76 -2.89 3.45 8.59
CA PHE A 76 -2.43 2.06 8.50
C PHE A 76 -1.79 1.63 9.81
N GLY A 77 -2.24 0.49 10.34
CA GLY A 77 -1.64 -0.18 11.49
C GLY A 77 -0.50 -1.12 11.07
N PHE A 78 -0.75 -1.98 10.07
CA PHE A 78 0.17 -3.07 9.69
C PHE A 78 0.82 -2.87 8.33
N ALA A 79 0.11 -2.26 7.38
CA ALA A 79 0.56 -2.02 6.02
C ALA A 79 1.21 -0.65 5.82
N ARG A 80 1.57 0.06 6.91
CA ARG A 80 2.15 1.41 6.84
C ARG A 80 3.43 1.49 5.98
N MET A 81 4.28 0.46 6.03
CA MET A 81 5.47 0.39 5.17
C MET A 81 5.12 0.24 3.69
N GLU A 82 4.11 -0.56 3.37
CA GLU A 82 3.58 -0.69 2.00
C GLU A 82 2.98 0.63 1.54
N ALA A 83 2.19 1.29 2.39
CA ALA A 83 1.63 2.59 2.11
C ALA A 83 2.70 3.65 1.83
N LEU A 84 3.77 3.69 2.64
CA LEU A 84 4.93 4.56 2.42
C LEU A 84 5.60 4.26 1.08
N GLN A 85 5.80 2.98 0.74
CA GLN A 85 6.37 2.59 -0.55
C GLN A 85 5.52 3.10 -1.71
N VAL A 86 4.19 2.91 -1.64
CA VAL A 86 3.27 3.32 -2.71
C VAL A 86 3.30 4.83 -2.91
N VAL A 87 3.12 5.64 -1.87
CA VAL A 87 3.08 7.11 -2.02
C VAL A 87 4.43 7.72 -2.39
N ALA A 88 5.53 7.05 -2.01
CA ALA A 88 6.87 7.44 -2.44
C ALA A 88 7.15 7.11 -3.92
N ARG A 89 6.67 5.95 -4.39
CA ARG A 89 6.91 5.46 -5.76
C ARG A 89 5.91 6.01 -6.77
N CYS A 90 4.75 6.45 -6.30
CA CYS A 90 3.65 6.96 -7.09
C CYS A 90 3.05 8.24 -6.46
N PRO A 91 3.82 9.33 -6.32
CA PRO A 91 3.35 10.56 -5.66
C PRO A 91 2.09 11.16 -6.30
N GLY A 92 1.91 11.02 -7.62
CA GLY A 92 0.72 11.49 -8.33
C GLY A 92 -0.58 10.81 -7.86
N LEU A 93 -0.50 9.61 -7.29
CA LEU A 93 -1.65 8.87 -6.74
C LEU A 93 -2.02 9.27 -5.31
N ALA A 94 -1.19 10.06 -4.62
CA ALA A 94 -1.35 10.32 -3.19
C ALA A 94 -2.75 10.86 -2.83
N SER A 95 -3.26 11.83 -3.60
CA SER A 95 -4.61 12.40 -3.36
C SER A 95 -5.71 11.35 -3.47
N ALA A 96 -5.66 10.50 -4.50
CA ALA A 96 -6.65 9.43 -4.70
C ALA A 96 -6.56 8.35 -3.61
N LEU A 97 -5.35 8.05 -3.13
CA LEU A 97 -5.14 7.10 -2.04
C LEU A 97 -5.58 7.67 -0.68
N ILE A 98 -5.40 8.98 -0.43
CA ILE A 98 -5.96 9.65 0.74
C ILE A 98 -7.50 9.51 0.76
N GLU A 99 -8.16 9.68 -0.39
CA GLU A 99 -9.62 9.53 -0.49
C GLU A 99 -10.11 8.08 -0.42
N THR A 100 -9.26 7.12 -0.82
CA THR A 100 -9.60 5.69 -0.86
C THR A 100 -8.43 4.84 -0.35
N PRO A 101 -8.12 4.86 0.97
CA PRO A 101 -6.87 4.29 1.47
C PRO A 101 -6.70 2.79 1.23
N ALA A 102 -7.79 2.01 1.24
CA ALA A 102 -7.74 0.58 0.98
C ALA A 102 -7.27 0.22 -0.45
N LEU A 103 -7.34 1.15 -1.41
CA LEU A 103 -6.79 0.94 -2.76
C LEU A 103 -5.26 0.73 -2.73
N THR A 104 -4.59 1.25 -1.69
CA THR A 104 -3.15 1.08 -1.46
C THR A 104 -2.74 -0.38 -1.47
N ALA A 105 -3.56 -1.28 -0.90
CA ALA A 105 -3.24 -2.71 -0.85
C ALA A 105 -3.20 -3.34 -2.26
N PHE A 106 -4.08 -2.91 -3.16
CA PHE A 106 -4.06 -3.36 -4.56
C PHE A 106 -2.86 -2.80 -5.32
N VAL A 107 -2.55 -1.52 -5.12
CA VAL A 107 -1.38 -0.88 -5.74
C VAL A 107 -0.09 -1.51 -5.23
N ALA A 108 0.03 -1.80 -3.93
CA ALA A 108 1.18 -2.48 -3.35
C ALA A 108 1.32 -3.92 -3.87
N ALA A 109 0.22 -4.63 -4.08
CA ALA A 109 0.21 -6.00 -4.58
C ALA A 109 0.21 -6.14 -6.11
N HIS A 110 0.39 -5.04 -6.86
CA HIS A 110 0.22 -5.02 -8.32
C HIS A 110 1.02 -6.11 -9.05
N VAL A 111 2.25 -6.39 -8.63
CA VAL A 111 3.11 -7.42 -9.24
C VAL A 111 2.44 -8.78 -9.22
N SER A 112 1.92 -9.18 -8.05
CA SER A 112 1.24 -10.46 -7.88
C SER A 112 -0.12 -10.47 -8.61
N LEU A 113 -0.89 -9.40 -8.51
CA LEU A 113 -2.21 -9.30 -9.14
C LEU A 113 -2.12 -9.31 -10.68
N ARG A 114 -1.07 -8.73 -11.24
CA ARG A 114 -0.84 -8.65 -12.70
C ARG A 114 0.02 -9.78 -13.25
N GLY A 115 0.65 -10.58 -12.38
CA GLY A 115 1.60 -11.61 -12.80
C GLY A 115 2.83 -11.05 -13.51
N THR A 116 3.27 -9.83 -13.16
CA THR A 116 4.50 -9.25 -13.74
C THR A 116 5.73 -9.78 -13.02
N ALA A 117 6.87 -9.84 -13.72
CA ALA A 117 8.12 -10.28 -13.11
C ALA A 117 8.75 -9.20 -12.20
N ASN A 118 8.47 -7.92 -12.46
CA ASN A 118 9.05 -6.78 -11.76
C ASN A 118 7.99 -5.75 -11.37
N PRO A 119 8.27 -4.91 -10.35
CA PRO A 119 7.43 -3.76 -10.04
C PRO A 119 7.36 -2.75 -11.19
N CYS A 120 6.14 -2.33 -11.55
CA CYS A 120 5.86 -1.43 -12.66
C CYS A 120 5.41 -0.03 -12.18
N TRP A 121 6.06 0.53 -11.15
CA TRP A 121 5.65 1.80 -10.53
C TRP A 121 5.50 2.95 -11.52
N ALA A 122 6.45 3.12 -12.44
CA ALA A 122 6.41 4.16 -13.46
C ALA A 122 5.24 3.99 -14.43
N GLU A 123 4.82 2.75 -14.71
CA GLU A 123 3.65 2.48 -15.54
C GLU A 123 2.36 2.88 -14.82
N ILE A 124 2.24 2.58 -13.53
CA ILE A 124 1.08 2.96 -12.70
C ILE A 124 0.92 4.48 -12.68
N GLU A 125 2.03 5.20 -12.47
CA GLU A 125 2.03 6.66 -12.48
C GLU A 125 1.63 7.22 -13.85
N ALA A 126 2.18 6.66 -14.94
CA ALA A 126 1.82 7.07 -16.31
C ALA A 126 0.35 6.74 -16.67
N VAL A 127 -0.22 5.68 -16.11
CA VAL A 127 -1.66 5.38 -16.25
C VAL A 127 -2.49 6.40 -15.49
N HIS A 128 -2.10 6.74 -14.26
CA HIS A 128 -2.78 7.75 -13.47
C HIS A 128 -2.75 9.13 -14.15
N GLU A 129 -1.61 9.54 -14.70
CA GLU A 129 -1.48 10.82 -15.41
C GLU A 129 -2.40 10.91 -16.63
N ARG A 130 -2.53 9.80 -17.40
CA ARG A 130 -3.32 9.77 -18.64
C ARG A 130 -4.81 9.62 -18.43
N SER A 131 -5.22 8.85 -17.42
CA SER A 131 -6.60 8.36 -17.28
C SER A 131 -7.15 8.48 -15.86
N GLY A 132 -6.41 9.13 -14.97
CA GLY A 132 -6.78 9.32 -13.57
C GLY A 132 -6.93 7.99 -12.82
N ILE A 133 -7.65 8.07 -11.70
CA ILE A 133 -7.86 6.92 -10.81
C ILE A 133 -8.63 5.77 -11.49
N TYR A 134 -9.53 6.06 -12.42
CA TYR A 134 -10.30 5.03 -13.13
C TYR A 134 -9.42 4.19 -14.06
N GLY A 135 -8.43 4.82 -14.72
CA GLY A 135 -7.43 4.07 -15.47
C GLY A 135 -6.59 3.16 -14.58
N VAL A 136 -6.28 3.59 -13.36
CA VAL A 136 -5.55 2.76 -12.38
C VAL A 136 -6.40 1.58 -11.92
N LEU A 137 -7.71 1.78 -11.68
CA LEU A 137 -8.62 0.68 -11.36
C LEU A 137 -8.66 -0.36 -12.48
N GLU A 138 -8.87 0.07 -13.72
CA GLU A 138 -8.87 -0.82 -14.88
C GLU A 138 -7.54 -1.56 -15.01
N TRP A 139 -6.43 -0.84 -14.86
CA TRP A 139 -5.09 -1.41 -14.88
C TRP A 139 -4.91 -2.44 -13.76
N LEU A 140 -5.46 -2.25 -12.57
CA LEU A 140 -5.41 -3.24 -11.49
C LEU A 140 -6.35 -4.44 -11.71
N GLY A 141 -7.21 -4.40 -12.73
CA GLY A 141 -8.23 -5.42 -13.01
C GLY A 141 -9.51 -5.23 -12.16
N LEU A 142 -9.72 -4.03 -11.63
CA LEU A 142 -10.92 -3.63 -10.91
C LEU A 142 -11.91 -2.94 -11.85
N PRO A 143 -13.23 -3.00 -11.59
CA PRO A 143 -14.18 -2.21 -12.36
C PRO A 143 -13.90 -0.72 -12.19
N ALA A 144 -13.68 -0.02 -13.31
CA ALA A 144 -13.40 1.41 -13.36
C ALA A 144 -14.67 2.25 -13.09
N SER A 145 -15.12 2.25 -11.83
CA SER A 145 -16.39 2.85 -11.45
C SER A 145 -16.33 3.59 -10.12
N ARG A 146 -17.21 4.58 -9.96
CA ARG A 146 -17.44 5.25 -8.65
C ARG A 146 -17.90 4.27 -7.58
N GLN A 147 -18.62 3.23 -7.98
CA GLN A 147 -19.13 2.20 -7.08
C GLN A 147 -18.00 1.41 -6.43
N THR A 148 -16.98 1.03 -7.21
CA THR A 148 -15.77 0.36 -6.71
C THR A 148 -15.07 1.22 -5.66
N LEU A 149 -14.81 2.51 -5.98
CA LEU A 149 -14.16 3.43 -5.03
C LEU A 149 -14.98 3.63 -3.76
N ASN A 150 -16.31 3.76 -3.90
CA ASN A 150 -17.20 3.88 -2.75
C ASN A 150 -17.14 2.62 -1.86
N ILE A 151 -17.14 1.42 -2.43
CA ILE A 151 -16.99 0.18 -1.65
C ILE A 151 -15.66 0.18 -0.91
N LEU A 152 -14.55 0.47 -1.59
CA LEU A 152 -13.22 0.51 -0.97
C LEU A 152 -13.10 1.56 0.14
N ARG A 153 -13.79 2.70 0.00
CA ARG A 153 -13.84 3.76 1.02
C ARG A 153 -14.62 3.36 2.27
N HIS A 154 -15.61 2.47 2.15
CA HIS A 154 -16.39 1.98 3.28
C HIS A 154 -15.73 0.78 3.98
N LEU A 155 -14.56 0.32 3.54
CA LEU A 155 -13.80 -0.68 4.30
C LEU A 155 -13.41 -0.09 5.66
N GLU A 156 -13.74 -0.81 6.73
CA GLU A 156 -13.50 -0.36 8.11
C GLU A 156 -12.01 -0.12 8.39
N SER A 157 -11.16 -0.94 7.78
CA SER A 157 -9.70 -0.84 7.87
C SER A 157 -9.07 -0.73 6.48
N PRO A 158 -8.08 0.15 6.29
CA PRO A 158 -7.30 0.20 5.06
C PRO A 158 -6.23 -0.91 4.99
N ASP A 159 -5.94 -1.59 6.10
CA ASP A 159 -5.05 -2.76 6.17
C ASP A 159 -5.73 -4.01 5.59
N LEU A 160 -6.15 -3.95 4.32
CA LEU A 160 -6.87 -5.02 3.64
C LEU A 160 -5.99 -6.29 3.53
N PRO A 161 -6.39 -7.41 4.14
CA PRO A 161 -5.59 -8.64 4.08
C PRO A 161 -5.39 -9.15 2.65
N ARG A 162 -4.16 -9.55 2.31
CA ARG A 162 -3.78 -10.03 0.96
C ARG A 162 -4.68 -11.14 0.42
N ARG A 163 -5.16 -12.04 1.30
CA ARG A 163 -6.09 -13.12 0.94
C ARG A 163 -7.41 -12.64 0.31
N PHE A 164 -7.80 -11.39 0.55
CA PHE A 164 -9.03 -10.81 0.00
C PHE A 164 -8.81 -10.03 -1.29
N LEU A 165 -7.57 -9.74 -1.70
CA LEU A 165 -7.31 -8.92 -2.89
C LEU A 165 -7.84 -9.58 -4.17
N GLU A 166 -7.47 -10.84 -4.42
CA GLU A 166 -7.94 -11.56 -5.61
C GLU A 166 -9.45 -11.87 -5.56
N PRO A 167 -10.02 -12.38 -4.45
CA PRO A 167 -11.46 -12.57 -4.33
C PRO A 167 -12.24 -11.28 -4.51
N LEU A 168 -11.83 -10.18 -3.88
CA LEU A 168 -12.52 -8.89 -4.00
C LEU A 168 -12.39 -8.35 -5.43
N ARG A 169 -11.20 -8.47 -6.06
CA ARG A 169 -11.00 -8.10 -7.46
C ARG A 169 -11.98 -8.82 -8.39
N SER A 170 -12.13 -10.13 -8.21
CA SER A 170 -13.07 -10.94 -9.00
C SER A 170 -14.53 -10.57 -8.70
N GLN A 171 -14.90 -10.50 -7.43
CA GLN A 171 -16.29 -10.31 -7.00
C GLN A 171 -16.82 -8.91 -7.26
N LEU A 172 -15.96 -7.89 -7.36
CA LEU A 172 -16.39 -6.54 -7.74
C LEU A 172 -16.90 -6.46 -9.18
N TRP A 173 -16.68 -7.47 -10.03
CA TRP A 173 -17.33 -7.56 -11.34
C TRP A 173 -18.74 -8.16 -11.28
N GLU A 174 -19.09 -8.82 -10.17
CA GLU A 174 -20.38 -9.49 -10.01
C GLU A 174 -21.43 -8.50 -9.47
N PRO A 175 -22.54 -8.28 -10.20
CA PRO A 175 -23.56 -7.31 -9.79
C PRO A 175 -24.10 -7.58 -8.38
N ARG A 176 -24.32 -8.85 -8.04
CA ARG A 176 -24.86 -9.26 -6.73
C ARG A 176 -23.94 -8.84 -5.58
N THR A 177 -22.64 -9.01 -5.74
CA THR A 177 -21.66 -8.67 -4.71
C THR A 177 -21.51 -7.17 -4.56
N ILE A 178 -21.45 -6.43 -5.67
CA ILE A 178 -21.49 -4.95 -5.65
C ILE A 178 -22.72 -4.45 -4.88
N PHE A 179 -23.92 -4.94 -5.21
CA PHE A 179 -25.15 -4.54 -4.54
C PHE A 179 -25.18 -4.88 -3.06
N ALA A 180 -24.59 -6.00 -2.64
CA ALA A 180 -24.50 -6.38 -1.24
C ALA A 180 -23.54 -5.44 -0.47
N LEU A 181 -22.31 -5.27 -0.97
CA LEU A 181 -21.28 -4.46 -0.33
C LEU A 181 -21.64 -2.98 -0.24
N GLN A 182 -22.28 -2.42 -1.28
CA GLN A 182 -22.72 -1.01 -1.28
C GLN A 182 -23.70 -0.64 -0.15
N ARG A 183 -24.42 -1.62 0.38
CA ARG A 183 -25.44 -1.39 1.41
C ARG A 183 -24.86 -1.47 2.83
N ILE A 184 -23.60 -1.86 2.95
CA ILE A 184 -22.91 -1.98 4.23
C ILE A 184 -22.17 -0.66 4.48
N PRO A 185 -22.51 0.09 5.55
CA PRO A 185 -21.92 1.40 5.81
C PRO A 185 -20.46 1.34 6.29
N ALA A 186 -20.06 0.23 6.93
CA ALA A 186 -18.70 -0.06 7.34
C ALA A 186 -18.44 -1.55 7.08
N ILE A 187 -17.70 -1.87 6.02
CA ILE A 187 -17.44 -3.23 5.56
C ILE A 187 -16.28 -3.79 6.35
N THR A 188 -16.56 -4.83 7.12
CA THR A 188 -15.58 -5.51 7.96
C THR A 188 -14.94 -6.69 7.22
N ASP A 189 -13.83 -7.21 7.76
CA ASP A 189 -13.22 -8.47 7.29
C ASP A 189 -14.21 -9.64 7.28
N ARG A 190 -15.19 -9.64 8.19
CA ARG A 190 -16.22 -10.68 8.25
C ARG A 190 -17.18 -10.57 7.08
N ASP A 191 -17.56 -9.36 6.69
CA ASP A 191 -18.43 -9.13 5.52
C ASP A 191 -17.70 -9.52 4.24
N LEU A 192 -16.42 -9.17 4.13
CA LEU A 192 -15.56 -9.62 3.03
C LEU A 192 -15.45 -11.15 2.98
N ALA A 193 -15.30 -11.84 4.10
CA ALA A 193 -15.26 -13.30 4.12
C ALA A 193 -16.58 -13.95 3.64
N VAL A 194 -17.72 -13.29 3.85
CA VAL A 194 -19.04 -13.76 3.39
C VAL A 194 -19.24 -13.51 1.90
N HIS A 195 -18.86 -12.33 1.41
CA HIS A 195 -19.15 -11.89 0.04
C HIS A 195 -18.01 -12.17 -0.95
N CYS A 196 -16.80 -12.38 -0.45
CA CYS A 196 -15.58 -12.61 -1.22
C CYS A 196 -14.85 -13.84 -0.67
N PRO A 197 -15.42 -15.06 -0.84
CA PRO A 197 -14.80 -16.27 -0.34
C PRO A 197 -13.41 -16.41 -0.96
N ALA A 198 -12.39 -16.49 -0.10
CA ALA A 198 -11.04 -16.80 -0.55
C ALA A 198 -11.04 -18.21 -1.12
N PHE A 199 -10.95 -18.33 -2.44
CA PHE A 199 -10.69 -19.62 -3.07
C PHE A 199 -9.28 -20.03 -2.67
N ALA A 200 -9.15 -21.22 -2.06
CA ALA A 200 -7.85 -21.83 -1.89
C ALA A 200 -7.26 -22.05 -3.29
N ALA A 201 -6.15 -21.37 -3.57
CA ALA A 201 -5.31 -21.66 -4.72
C ALA A 201 -4.52 -22.96 -4.49
#